data_AF-A0A1B6HWA3-F1
#
_entry.id   AF-A0A1B6HWA3-F1
#
_cell.length_a   1.000
_cell.length_b   1.000
_cell.length_c   1.000
_cell.angle_alpha   90.00
_cell.angle_beta   90.00
_cell.angle_gamma   90.00
#
_symmetry.space_group_name_H-M   'P 1'
#
loop_
_entity.id
_entity.type
_entity.pdbx_description
1 polymer ?
#
loop_
_entity_poly.entity_id
_entity_poly.type
_entity_poly.pdbx_seq_one_letter_code
_entity_poly.pdbx_strand_id
1 'polypeptide(L)'
;PLKESLEKRGISIKYDKRTYYTPGWKFNEYEIKGIPIRITIGKKDIDRGTVEVVRRDTLEKKDIIINKLEFLIPKILSKIQDNIFKTALKRKKKFLIKVDSYEEFKEKIKKNSGFIFAHWDGTEKTE
;
A
#
# COMPACT_ATOMS: atom_id res chain seq x y z
N PRO A 1 -23.11 13.39 -3.57
CA PRO A 1 -22.15 14.08 -4.45
C PRO A 1 -20.76 13.44 -4.51
N LEU A 2 -19.91 13.51 -3.48
CA LEU A 2 -18.54 12.96 -3.54
C LEU A 2 -18.53 11.45 -3.71
N LYS A 3 -19.37 10.74 -2.95
CA LYS A 3 -19.51 9.28 -3.04
C LYS A 3 -19.89 8.81 -4.44
N GLU A 4 -20.99 9.34 -4.96
CA GLU A 4 -21.48 9.00 -6.31
C GLU A 4 -20.45 9.34 -7.40
N SER A 5 -19.74 10.47 -7.25
CA SER A 5 -18.71 10.88 -8.21
C SER A 5 -17.53 9.92 -8.26
N LEU A 6 -17.06 9.43 -7.10
CA LEU A 6 -16.02 8.41 -7.02
C LEU A 6 -16.51 7.05 -7.51
N GLU A 7 -17.75 6.67 -7.19
CA GLU A 7 -18.35 5.41 -7.66
C GLU A 7 -18.50 5.37 -9.18
N LYS A 8 -18.88 6.49 -9.83
CA LYS A 8 -18.88 6.63 -11.30
C LYS A 8 -17.50 6.42 -11.94
N ARG A 9 -16.42 6.63 -11.18
CA ARG A 9 -15.03 6.37 -11.58
C ARG A 9 -14.56 4.97 -11.20
N GLY A 10 -15.46 4.09 -10.74
CA GLY A 10 -15.14 2.74 -10.29
C GLY A 10 -14.45 2.67 -8.93
N ILE A 11 -14.46 3.76 -8.14
CA ILE A 11 -13.81 3.82 -6.83
C ILE A 11 -14.86 3.61 -5.75
N SER A 12 -14.78 2.48 -5.06
CA SER A 12 -15.65 2.16 -3.93
C SER A 12 -15.32 3.03 -2.71
N ILE A 13 -16.35 3.55 -2.04
CA ILE A 13 -16.20 4.33 -0.82
C ILE A 13 -17.17 3.84 0.25
N LYS A 14 -16.67 3.73 1.48
CA LYS A 14 -17.46 3.35 2.65
C LYS A 14 -17.46 4.49 3.67
N TYR A 15 -18.65 5.00 3.97
CA TYR A 15 -18.84 5.95 5.07
C TYR A 15 -19.24 5.21 6.35
N ASP A 16 -18.41 5.31 7.39
CA ASP A 16 -18.66 4.64 8.67
C ASP A 16 -19.41 5.52 9.67
N LYS A 17 -20.74 5.44 9.60
CA LYS A 17 -21.67 6.16 10.46
C LYS A 17 -21.93 5.54 11.84
N ARG A 18 -21.26 4.45 12.23
CA ARG A 18 -21.51 3.78 13.52
C ARG A 18 -21.14 4.70 14.68
N THR A 19 -22.04 4.96 15.62
CA THR A 19 -21.80 5.90 16.74
C THR A 19 -21.26 5.23 17.99
N TYR A 20 -21.40 3.91 18.12
CA TYR A 20 -21.01 3.12 19.29
C TYR A 20 -19.51 2.74 19.33
N TYR A 21 -18.77 3.02 18.26
CA TYR A 21 -17.32 2.85 18.22
C TYR A 21 -16.61 4.21 18.21
N THR A 22 -15.53 4.31 18.99
CA THR A 22 -14.66 5.47 18.97
C THR A 22 -13.96 5.62 17.60
N PRO A 23 -13.58 6.84 17.18
CA PRO A 23 -12.85 7.05 15.94
C PRO A 23 -11.57 6.21 15.85
N GLY A 24 -10.80 6.13 16.94
CA GLY A 24 -9.59 5.31 17.00
C GLY A 24 -9.84 3.82 16.76
N TRP A 25 -10.94 3.27 17.29
CA TRP A 25 -11.32 1.88 17.02
C TRP A 25 -11.60 1.64 15.53
N LYS A 26 -12.36 2.55 14.90
CA LYS A 26 -12.65 2.48 13.45
C LYS A 26 -11.37 2.58 12.62
N PHE A 27 -10.45 3.47 13.01
CA PHE A 27 -9.18 3.66 12.31
C PHE A 27 -8.38 2.37 12.25
N ASN A 28 -8.26 1.68 13.40
CA ASN A 28 -7.56 0.41 13.49
C ASN A 28 -8.25 -0.69 12.65
N GLU A 29 -9.58 -0.79 12.72
CA GLU A 29 -10.32 -1.80 11.94
C GLU A 29 -10.05 -1.68 10.44
N TYR A 30 -10.12 -0.47 9.88
CA TYR A 30 -9.90 -0.26 8.44
C TYR A 30 -8.42 -0.34 8.05
N GLU A 31 -7.51 -0.05 8.97
CA GLU A 31 -6.08 -0.20 8.75
C GLU A 31 -5.67 -1.67 8.64
N ILE A 32 -6.25 -2.53 9.49
CA ILE A 32 -6.09 -3.99 9.44
C ILE A 32 -6.71 -4.56 8.15
N LYS A 33 -7.87 -4.05 7.74
CA LYS A 33 -8.53 -4.45 6.47
C LYS A 33 -7.78 -3.99 5.22
N GLY A 34 -6.73 -3.19 5.35
CA GLY A 34 -5.91 -2.74 4.22
C GLY A 34 -6.58 -1.69 3.35
N ILE A 35 -7.54 -0.92 3.90
CA ILE A 35 -8.14 0.19 3.14
C ILE A 35 -7.05 1.22 2.81
N PRO A 36 -6.81 1.55 1.52
CA PRO A 36 -5.61 2.30 1.11
C PRO A 36 -5.64 3.77 1.52
N ILE A 37 -6.84 4.36 1.60
CA ILE A 37 -7.06 5.77 1.94
C ILE A 37 -8.14 5.88 3.01
N ARG A 38 -7.85 6.65 4.05
CA ARG A 38 -8.83 7.08 5.05
C ARG A 38 -9.06 8.59 4.92
N ILE A 39 -10.32 9.01 4.94
CA ILE A 39 -10.70 10.43 4.94
C ILE A 39 -11.38 10.72 6.28
N THR A 40 -10.83 11.65 7.05
CA THR A 40 -11.38 12.10 8.33
C THR A 40 -11.99 13.49 8.14
N ILE A 41 -13.19 13.69 8.69
CA ILE A 41 -13.90 14.97 8.65
C ILE A 41 -14.14 15.42 10.08
N GLY A 42 -13.35 16.39 10.56
CA GLY A 42 -13.55 17.05 11.83
C GLY A 42 -14.34 18.35 11.70
N LYS A 43 -14.99 18.79 12.78
CA LYS A 43 -15.75 20.05 12.80
C LYS A 43 -14.88 21.25 12.40
N LYS A 44 -13.65 21.32 12.93
CA LYS A 44 -12.66 22.37 12.61
C LYS A 44 -12.22 22.35 11.14
N ASP A 45 -12.22 21.18 10.51
CA ASP A 45 -11.80 21.03 9.11
C ASP A 45 -12.90 21.47 8.16
N ILE A 46 -14.17 21.20 8.52
CA ILE A 46 -15.34 21.72 7.81
C ILE A 46 -15.34 23.25 7.80
N ASP A 47 -15.05 23.88 8.94
CA ASP A 47 -14.97 25.35 9.05
C ASP A 47 -13.88 25.94 8.13
N ARG A 48 -12.84 25.15 7.80
CA ARG A 48 -11.74 25.51 6.89
C ARG A 48 -11.96 25.03 5.45
N GLY A 49 -13.03 24.28 5.17
CA GLY A 49 -13.28 23.67 3.87
C GLY A 49 -12.30 22.56 3.49
N THR A 50 -11.63 21.93 4.47
CA THR A 50 -10.63 20.88 4.28
C THR A 50 -11.06 19.56 4.91
N VAL A 51 -10.37 18.48 4.54
CA VAL A 51 -10.45 17.17 5.20
C VAL A 51 -9.06 16.59 5.35
N GLU A 52 -8.86 15.77 6.37
CA GLU A 52 -7.62 15.02 6.54
C GLU A 52 -7.68 13.74 5.71
N VAL A 53 -6.68 13.51 4.86
CA VAL A 53 -6.51 12.29 4.08
C VAL A 53 -5.26 11.57 4.55
N VAL A 54 -5.42 10.30 4.93
CA VAL A 54 -4.35 9.44 5.46
C VAL A 54 -4.12 8.27 4.52
N ARG A 55 -2.84 8.02 4.20
CA ARG A 55 -2.40 6.90 3.37
C ARG A 55 -2.02 5.69 4.22
N ARG A 56 -2.42 4.49 3.79
CA ARG A 56 -2.06 3.25 4.50
C ARG A 56 -0.60 2.84 4.33
N ASP A 57 -0.03 3.04 3.15
CA ASP A 57 1.30 2.55 2.79
C ASP A 57 2.44 3.32 3.48
N THR A 58 2.24 4.62 3.73
CA THR A 58 3.24 5.49 4.37
C THR A 58 2.82 6.09 5.71
N LEU A 59 1.54 5.96 6.10
CA LEU A 59 0.95 6.63 7.26
C LEU A 59 1.00 8.18 7.19
N GLU A 60 1.31 8.75 6.02
CA GLU A 60 1.29 10.18 5.78
C GLU A 60 -0.12 10.75 5.90
N LYS A 61 -0.23 11.90 6.55
CA LYS A 61 -1.45 12.69 6.70
C LYS A 61 -1.35 13.98 5.90
N LYS A 62 -2.40 14.35 5.17
CA LYS A 62 -2.46 15.59 4.39
C LYS A 62 -3.84 16.21 4.47
N ASP A 63 -3.88 17.51 4.72
CA ASP A 63 -5.11 18.29 4.62
C ASP A 63 -5.37 18.63 3.14
N ILE A 64 -6.56 18.28 2.67
CA ILE A 64 -6.98 18.48 1.29
C ILE A 64 -8.28 19.28 1.27
N ILE A 65 -8.33 20.30 0.42
CA ILE A 65 -9.56 21.06 0.15
C ILE A 65 -10.63 20.12 -0.40
N ILE A 66 -11.83 20.15 0.18
CA ILE A 66 -12.93 19.23 -0.14
C ILE A 66 -13.20 19.18 -1.65
N ASN A 67 -13.23 20.35 -2.30
CA ASN A 67 -13.51 20.47 -3.74
C ASN A 67 -12.45 19.81 -4.63
N LYS A 68 -11.25 19.54 -4.11
CA LYS A 68 -10.17 18.88 -4.86
C LYS A 68 -10.13 17.37 -4.63
N LEU A 69 -10.91 16.82 -3.69
CA LEU A 69 -10.87 15.40 -3.34
C LEU A 69 -11.16 14.50 -4.54
N GLU A 70 -12.21 14.80 -5.30
CA GLU A 70 -12.62 13.98 -6.44
C GLU A 70 -11.46 13.74 -7.42
N PHE A 71 -10.66 14.78 -7.69
CA PHE A 71 -9.55 14.72 -8.61
C PHE A 71 -8.28 14.13 -7.99
N LEU A 72 -8.06 14.35 -6.69
CA LEU A 72 -6.84 13.92 -6.01
C LEU A 72 -6.89 12.45 -5.57
N ILE A 73 -8.05 11.92 -5.21
CA ILE A 73 -8.19 10.53 -4.74
C ILE A 73 -7.65 9.52 -5.78
N PRO A 74 -8.02 9.57 -7.08
CA PRO A 74 -7.45 8.66 -8.09
C PRO A 74 -5.93 8.77 -8.19
N LYS A 75 -5.38 9.99 -8.10
CA LYS A 75 -3.93 10.22 -8.15
C LYS A 75 -3.22 9.66 -6.93
N ILE A 76 -3.83 9.77 -5.76
CA ILE A 76 -3.29 9.20 -4.51
C ILE A 76 -3.29 7.67 -4.62
N LEU A 77 -4.38 7.06 -5.09
CA LEU A 77 -4.45 5.61 -5.32
C LEU A 77 -3.34 5.11 -6.27
N SER A 78 -3.13 5.80 -7.40
CA SER A 78 -2.06 5.47 -8.35
C SER A 78 -0.67 5.56 -7.68
N LYS A 79 -0.43 6.62 -6.88
CA LYS A 79 0.84 6.78 -6.16
C LYS A 79 1.07 5.71 -5.10
N ILE A 80 0.01 5.27 -4.42
CA ILE A 80 0.08 4.16 -3.45
C ILE A 80 0.50 2.89 -4.17
N GLN A 81 -0.15 2.56 -5.30
CA GLN A 81 0.19 1.38 -6.10
C GLN A 81 1.65 1.41 -6.56
N ASP A 82 2.11 2.54 -7.12
CA ASP A 82 3.50 2.71 -7.56
C ASP A 82 4.49 2.54 -6.41
N ASN A 83 4.17 3.06 -5.23
CA ASN A 83 5.03 2.98 -4.06
C ASN A 83 5.15 1.54 -3.53
N ILE A 84 4.03 0.83 -3.44
CA ILE A 84 3.99 -0.58 -3.01
C ILE A 84 4.77 -1.44 -4.01
N PHE A 85 4.55 -1.26 -5.32
CA PHE A 85 5.27 -1.97 -6.37
C PHE A 85 6.78 -1.73 -6.30
N LYS A 86 7.21 -0.46 -6.21
CA LYS A 86 8.64 -0.11 -6.10
C LYS A 86 9.27 -0.71 -4.85
N THR A 87 8.55 -0.71 -3.73
CA THR A 87 9.02 -1.29 -2.46
C THR A 87 9.18 -2.81 -2.59
N ALA A 88 8.20 -3.49 -3.19
CA ALA A 88 8.25 -4.92 -3.45
C ALA A 88 9.41 -5.28 -4.41
N LEU A 89 9.59 -4.50 -5.49
CA LEU A 89 10.67 -4.71 -6.45
C LEU A 89 12.06 -4.53 -5.82
N LYS A 90 12.24 -3.50 -4.97
CA LYS A 90 13.48 -3.29 -4.21
C LYS A 90 13.75 -4.45 -3.25
N ARG A 91 12.72 -4.93 -2.55
CA ARG A 91 12.82 -6.12 -1.69
C ARG A 91 13.23 -7.35 -2.50
N LYS A 92 12.54 -7.64 -3.60
CA LYS A 92 12.88 -8.76 -4.49
C LYS A 92 14.34 -8.71 -4.92
N LYS A 93 14.82 -7.56 -5.42
CA LYS A 93 16.21 -7.39 -5.84
C LYS A 93 17.21 -7.57 -4.69
N LYS A 94 16.89 -7.08 -3.49
CA LYS A 94 17.73 -7.25 -2.30
C LYS A 94 17.85 -8.70 -1.86
N PHE A 95 16.77 -9.47 -2.00
CA PHE A 95 16.71 -10.88 -1.60
C PHE A 95 17.00 -11.85 -2.76
N LEU A 96 17.37 -11.34 -3.93
CA LEU A 96 17.81 -12.16 -5.05
C LEU A 96 19.34 -12.16 -5.07
N ILE A 97 19.90 -13.33 -4.83
CA ILE A 97 21.34 -13.53 -4.67
C ILE A 97 21.84 -14.28 -5.89
N LYS A 98 22.68 -13.64 -6.70
CA LYS A 98 23.37 -14.32 -7.79
C LYS A 98 24.55 -15.13 -7.25
N VAL A 99 24.71 -16.36 -7.72
CA VAL A 99 25.85 -17.23 -7.45
C VAL A 99 26.36 -17.81 -8.76
N ASP A 100 27.69 -17.90 -8.88
CA ASP A 100 28.34 -18.39 -10.09
C ASP A 100 29.14 -19.70 -9.82
N SER A 101 29.14 -20.22 -8.58
CA SER A 101 29.74 -21.51 -8.21
C SER A 101 28.85 -22.32 -7.26
N TYR A 102 29.08 -23.63 -7.23
CA TYR A 102 28.32 -24.55 -6.38
C TYR A 102 28.68 -24.39 -4.88
N GLU A 103 29.92 -24.00 -4.58
CA GLU A 103 30.36 -23.69 -3.21
C GLU A 103 29.62 -22.46 -2.68
N GLU A 104 29.55 -21.37 -3.47
CA GLU A 104 28.80 -20.16 -3.11
C GLU A 104 27.32 -20.46 -2.93
N PHE A 105 26.75 -21.30 -3.80
CA PHE A 105 25.37 -21.76 -3.67
C PHE A 105 25.13 -22.43 -2.31
N LYS A 106 25.95 -23.43 -1.95
CA LYS A 106 25.83 -24.16 -0.67
C LYS A 106 25.97 -23.26 0.55
N GLU A 107 26.84 -22.25 0.48
CA GLU A 107 26.99 -21.30 1.57
C GLU A 107 25.79 -20.36 1.69
N LYS A 108 25.40 -19.72 0.57
CA LYS A 108 24.37 -18.67 0.59
C LYS A 108 22.97 -19.25 0.83
N ILE A 109 22.69 -20.50 0.41
CA ILE A 109 21.40 -21.15 0.70
C ILE A 109 21.20 -21.46 2.18
N LYS A 110 22.28 -21.72 2.92
CA LYS A 110 22.22 -21.99 4.36
C LYS A 110 22.17 -20.71 5.20
N LYS A 111 22.86 -19.65 4.76
CA LYS A 111 23.04 -18.41 5.52
C LYS A 111 21.95 -17.37 5.23
N ASN A 112 21.38 -17.35 4.03
CA ASN A 112 20.49 -16.27 3.60
C ASN A 112 19.06 -16.76 3.37
N SER A 113 18.09 -16.00 3.88
CA SER A 113 16.71 -16.10 3.42
C SER A 113 16.54 -15.33 2.10
N GLY A 114 15.85 -15.92 1.12
CA GLY A 114 15.64 -15.29 -0.18
C GLY A 114 15.68 -16.28 -1.34
N PHE A 115 15.90 -15.75 -2.54
CA PHE A 115 16.02 -16.52 -3.77
C PHE A 115 17.47 -16.51 -4.24
N ILE A 116 17.93 -17.67 -4.73
CA ILE A 116 19.24 -17.80 -5.36
C ILE A 116 19.05 -17.91 -6.86
N PHE A 117 19.80 -17.11 -7.60
CA PHE A 117 19.89 -17.18 -9.04
C PHE A 117 21.23 -17.85 -9.38
N ALA A 118 21.15 -19.13 -9.76
CA ALA A 118 22.28 -19.98 -10.12
C ALA A 118 22.16 -20.45 -11.57
N HIS A 119 23.28 -20.81 -12.18
CA HIS A 119 23.29 -21.47 -13.49
C HIS A 119 22.84 -22.92 -13.33
N TRP A 120 21.98 -23.39 -14.22
CA TRP A 120 21.51 -24.78 -14.26
C TRP A 120 21.47 -25.24 -15.70
N ASP A 121 21.87 -26.49 -15.93
CA ASP A 121 21.95 -27.14 -17.24
C ASP A 121 20.61 -27.73 -17.71
N GLY A 122 19.58 -27.72 -16.86
CA GLY A 122 18.19 -28.01 -17.24
C GLY A 122 17.84 -29.50 -17.31
N THR A 123 18.64 -30.39 -16.72
CA THR A 123 18.36 -31.84 -16.75
C THR A 123 17.73 -32.33 -15.44
N GLU A 124 16.84 -33.32 -15.51
CA GLU A 124 16.19 -33.90 -14.32
C GLU A 124 17.20 -34.52 -13.32
N LYS A 125 18.40 -34.90 -13.78
CA LYS A 125 19.44 -35.46 -12.89
C LYS A 125 20.10 -34.40 -12.00
N THR A 126 19.99 -33.13 -12.36
CA THR A 126 20.68 -31.98 -11.74
C THR A 126 19.71 -30.95 -11.15
N GLU A 127 18.40 -31.21 -11.17
CA GLU A 127 17.34 -30.45 -10.48
C GLU A 127 17.36 -30.72 -8.96
#